data_AF-A0A4P6Q3C5-F1
#
_entry.id   AF-A0A4P6Q3C5-F1
#
_cell.length_a   1.000
_cell.length_b   1.000
_cell.length_c   1.000
_cell.angle_alpha   90.00
_cell.angle_beta   90.00
_cell.angle_gamma   90.00
#
_symmetry.space_group_name_H-M   'P 1'
#
loop_
_entity.id
_entity.type
_entity.pdbx_description
1 polymer ?
#
loop_
_entity_poly.entity_id
_entity_poly.type
_entity_poly.pdbx_seq_one_letter_code
_entity_poly.pdbx_strand_id
1 'polypeptide(L)'
;MVEAEGVAGVTHRAVAREAGVPASSAVYHFATLDDLLVAALTSVTDTYVEQLNALAEGGSDVAAALAAVVADGSGADRCRVLAEYELTLLAVRRPALRPVVRRYLAALTETAARCTSDPTAVRAAVAAVDGLFLQGLLDERGVSTQEIRDVLNHILGCGADG
;
A
#
# COMPACT_ATOMS: atom_id res chain seq x y z
N MET A 1 9.90 -4.82 13.03
CA MET A 1 8.99 -5.78 13.74
C MET A 1 7.97 -6.49 12.85
N VAL A 2 7.00 -5.80 12.21
CA VAL A 2 6.06 -6.47 11.27
C VAL A 2 6.81 -7.10 10.10
N GLU A 3 7.88 -6.44 9.66
CA GLU A 3 8.83 -6.92 8.65
C GLU A 3 9.50 -8.27 8.98
N ALA A 4 9.62 -8.63 10.27
CA ALA A 4 10.37 -9.81 10.69
C ALA A 4 9.46 -10.95 11.19
N GLU A 5 8.31 -10.63 11.81
CA GLU A 5 7.42 -11.60 12.45
C GLU A 5 5.99 -11.60 11.84
N GLY A 6 5.75 -10.78 10.81
CA GLY A 6 4.42 -10.56 10.23
C GLY A 6 3.44 -9.90 11.22
N VAL A 7 2.18 -9.82 10.82
CA VAL A 7 1.07 -9.28 11.62
C VAL A 7 0.84 -10.09 12.90
N ALA A 8 1.20 -11.37 12.91
CA ALA A 8 1.15 -12.21 14.09
C ALA A 8 2.15 -11.77 15.18
N GLY A 9 3.26 -11.13 14.81
CA GLY A 9 4.25 -10.56 15.73
C GLY A 9 3.86 -9.21 16.34
N VAL A 10 2.79 -8.58 15.85
CA VAL A 10 2.36 -7.27 16.35
C VAL A 10 1.65 -7.42 17.68
N THR A 11 2.40 -7.19 18.75
CA THR A 11 1.91 -7.11 20.13
C THR A 11 2.45 -5.86 20.81
N HIS A 12 1.77 -5.34 21.85
CA HIS A 12 2.29 -4.21 22.63
C HIS A 12 3.71 -4.47 23.16
N ARG A 13 4.01 -5.73 23.51
CA ARG A 13 5.32 -6.14 24.00
C ARG A 13 6.38 -6.13 22.90
N ALA A 14 6.03 -6.55 21.68
CA ALA A 14 6.94 -6.53 20.55
C ALA A 14 7.20 -5.08 20.07
N VAL A 15 6.19 -4.20 20.09
CA VAL A 15 6.37 -2.77 19.77
C VAL A 15 7.20 -2.05 20.82
N ALA A 16 6.95 -2.30 22.12
CA ALA A 16 7.76 -1.72 23.18
C ALA A 16 9.24 -2.11 23.07
N ARG A 17 9.50 -3.39 22.74
CA ARG A 17 10.85 -3.92 22.50
C ARG A 17 11.53 -3.23 21.31
N GLU A 18 10.82 -3.05 20.19
CA GLU A 18 11.36 -2.39 18.99
C GLU A 18 11.63 -0.91 19.21
N ALA A 19 10.71 -0.20 19.88
CA ALA A 19 10.84 1.22 20.15
C ALA A 19 11.81 1.54 21.31
N GLY A 20 12.40 0.52 21.96
CA GLY A 20 13.30 0.71 23.09
C GLY A 20 12.64 1.34 24.32
N VAL A 21 11.31 1.24 24.44
CA VAL A 21 10.52 1.84 25.53
C VAL A 21 10.00 0.78 26.49
N PRO A 22 9.74 1.12 27.76
CA PRO A 22 9.04 0.23 28.68
C PRO A 22 7.69 -0.22 28.11
N ALA A 23 7.30 -1.48 28.34
CA ALA A 23 6.00 -1.99 27.90
C ALA A 23 4.81 -1.17 28.46
N SER A 24 4.98 -0.56 29.64
CA SER A 24 4.02 0.37 30.23
C SER A 24 3.85 1.66 29.42
N SER A 25 4.87 2.12 28.69
CA SER A 25 4.78 3.30 27.82
C SER A 25 4.04 2.99 26.51
N ALA A 26 4.18 1.77 25.96
CA ALA A 26 3.42 1.36 24.77
C ALA A 26 1.91 1.23 25.05
N VAL A 27 1.53 0.81 26.27
CA VAL A 27 0.12 0.81 26.72
C VAL A 27 -0.41 2.23 26.93
N TYR A 28 0.45 3.18 27.34
CA TYR A 28 0.07 4.59 27.49
C TYR A 28 -0.21 5.27 26.14
N HIS A 29 0.52 4.89 25.08
CA HIS A 29 0.33 5.45 23.73
C HIS A 29 -0.73 4.72 22.89
N PHE A 30 -0.97 3.42 23.13
CA PHE A 30 -1.94 2.61 22.39
C PHE A 30 -2.81 1.82 23.37
N ALA A 31 -4.00 2.36 23.66
CA ALA A 31 -4.92 1.80 24.64
C ALA A 31 -5.39 0.39 24.26
N THR A 32 -5.45 0.08 22.96
CA THR A 32 -5.85 -1.21 22.42
C THR A 32 -4.87 -1.74 21.37
N LEU A 33 -4.95 -3.04 21.08
CA LEU A 33 -4.22 -3.65 19.97
C LEU A 33 -4.65 -3.06 18.62
N ASP A 34 -5.92 -2.67 18.50
CA ASP A 34 -6.45 -2.03 17.30
C ASP A 34 -5.78 -0.66 17.08
N ASP A 35 -5.56 0.14 18.14
CA ASP A 35 -4.85 1.42 18.02
C ASP A 35 -3.41 1.23 17.52
N LEU A 36 -2.75 0.17 18.01
CA LEU A 36 -1.39 -0.19 17.58
C LEU A 36 -1.35 -0.58 16.10
N LEU A 37 -2.29 -1.44 15.67
CA LEU A 37 -2.38 -1.90 14.30
C LEU A 37 -2.79 -0.78 13.34
N VAL A 38 -3.69 0.12 13.77
CA VAL A 38 -4.07 1.32 13.02
C VAL A 38 -2.87 2.22 12.83
N ALA A 39 -2.10 2.50 13.88
CA ALA A 39 -0.90 3.32 13.77
C ALA A 39 0.18 2.70 12.88
N ALA A 40 0.41 1.38 13.02
CA ALA A 40 1.34 0.66 12.16
C ALA A 40 0.91 0.71 10.68
N LEU A 41 -0.36 0.42 10.39
CA LEU A 41 -0.91 0.48 9.03
C LEU A 41 -0.85 1.91 8.48
N THR A 42 -1.18 2.92 9.29
CA THR A 42 -1.14 4.33 8.88
C THR A 42 0.27 4.74 8.49
N SER A 43 1.24 4.44 9.34
CA SER A 43 2.66 4.77 9.08
C SER A 43 3.20 4.16 7.80
N VAL A 44 2.79 2.93 7.44
CA VAL A 44 3.23 2.31 6.18
C VAL A 44 2.49 2.89 4.98
N THR A 45 1.17 3.12 5.09
CA THR A 45 0.36 3.67 3.99
C THR A 45 0.65 5.13 3.69
N ASP A 46 1.05 5.94 4.67
CA ASP A 46 1.33 7.37 4.47
C ASP A 46 2.50 7.58 3.50
N THR A 47 3.52 6.72 3.53
CA THR A 47 4.63 6.79 2.54
C THR A 47 4.12 6.62 1.11
N TYR A 48 3.21 5.69 0.85
CA TYR A 48 2.66 5.51 -0.51
C TYR A 48 1.76 6.66 -0.90
N VAL A 49 0.94 7.16 0.02
CA VAL A 49 0.08 8.31 -0.25
C VAL A 49 0.93 9.55 -0.57
N GLU A 50 2.03 9.77 0.15
CA GLU A 50 2.99 10.84 -0.16
C GLU A 50 3.65 10.67 -1.53
N GLN A 51 4.09 9.46 -1.87
CA GLN A 51 4.67 9.16 -3.18
C GLN A 51 3.65 9.39 -4.31
N LEU A 52 2.42 8.91 -4.16
CA LEU A 52 1.33 9.11 -5.13
C LEU A 52 1.00 10.58 -5.30
N ASN A 53 0.93 11.35 -4.21
CA ASN A 53 0.67 12.79 -4.25
C ASN A 53 1.81 13.55 -4.96
N ALA A 54 3.07 13.24 -4.65
CA ALA A 54 4.22 13.87 -5.28
C ALA A 54 4.28 13.61 -6.80
N LEU A 55 3.95 12.37 -7.21
CA LEU A 55 3.89 11.99 -8.62
C LEU A 55 2.75 12.72 -9.37
N ALA A 56 1.62 12.92 -8.68
CA ALA A 56 0.46 13.64 -9.21
C ALA A 56 0.68 15.15 -9.38
N GLU A 57 1.55 15.77 -8.57
CA GLU A 57 1.92 17.18 -8.69
C GLU A 57 2.90 17.45 -9.84
N GLY A 58 3.72 16.47 -10.22
CA GLY A 58 4.73 16.59 -11.27
C GLY A 58 4.21 16.55 -12.72
N GLY A 59 2.90 16.37 -12.95
CA GLY A 59 2.34 16.19 -14.30
C GLY A 59 2.83 14.92 -15.01
N SER A 60 3.24 13.91 -14.23
CA SER A 60 3.89 12.70 -14.72
C SER A 60 2.90 11.69 -15.34
N ASP A 61 3.43 10.78 -16.16
CA ASP A 61 2.70 9.61 -16.64
C ASP A 61 2.19 8.80 -15.43
N VAL A 62 0.87 8.85 -15.20
CA VAL A 62 0.19 8.22 -14.07
C VAL A 62 0.42 6.71 -14.05
N ALA A 63 0.47 6.06 -15.20
CA ALA A 63 0.73 4.63 -15.27
C ALA A 63 2.18 4.30 -14.89
N ALA A 64 3.14 5.14 -15.31
CA ALA A 64 4.53 5.01 -14.88
C ALA A 64 4.69 5.26 -13.37
N ALA A 65 3.99 6.25 -12.82
CA ALA A 65 3.97 6.57 -11.41
C ALA A 65 3.45 5.41 -10.55
N LEU A 66 2.28 4.88 -10.92
CA LEU A 66 1.69 3.71 -10.25
C LEU A 66 2.58 2.47 -10.40
N ALA A 67 3.20 2.28 -11.57
CA ALA A 67 4.12 1.17 -11.79
C ALA A 67 5.38 1.25 -10.91
N ALA A 68 5.92 2.46 -10.71
CA ALA A 68 7.06 2.66 -9.82
C ALA A 68 6.71 2.29 -8.37
N VAL A 69 5.53 2.71 -7.88
CA VAL A 69 5.04 2.38 -6.54
C VAL A 69 4.91 0.86 -6.33
N VAL A 70 4.34 0.15 -7.30
CA VAL A 70 4.15 -1.31 -7.21
C VAL A 70 5.50 -2.06 -7.31
N ALA A 71 6.41 -1.60 -8.17
CA ALA A 71 7.70 -2.23 -8.37
C ALA A 71 8.66 -2.01 -7.18
N ASP A 72 8.67 -0.83 -6.58
CA ASP A 72 9.49 -0.51 -5.40
C ASP A 72 9.11 -1.42 -4.22
N GLY A 73 7.81 -1.65 -4.04
CA GLY A 73 7.30 -2.56 -3.01
C GLY A 73 7.67 -4.04 -3.22
N SER A 74 8.01 -4.44 -4.44
CA SER A 74 8.42 -5.82 -4.74
C SER A 74 9.92 -6.08 -4.54
N GLY A 75 10.72 -5.02 -4.31
CA GLY A 75 12.18 -5.02 -4.28
C GLY A 75 12.81 -5.04 -2.87
N ALA A 76 13.71 -4.09 -2.60
CA ALA A 76 14.58 -4.07 -1.40
C ALA A 76 13.82 -4.01 -0.06
N ASP A 77 12.58 -3.52 -0.06
CA ASP A 77 11.70 -3.38 1.10
C ASP A 77 10.61 -4.48 1.17
N ARG A 78 10.81 -5.64 0.53
CA ARG A 78 9.80 -6.73 0.46
C ARG A 78 9.18 -7.11 1.80
N CYS A 79 9.96 -7.12 2.88
CA CYS A 79 9.44 -7.41 4.23
C CYS A 79 8.43 -6.36 4.72
N ARG A 80 8.69 -5.09 4.43
CA ARG A 80 7.79 -3.96 4.77
C ARG A 80 6.48 -4.06 4.02
N VAL A 81 6.58 -4.47 2.78
CA VAL A 81 5.46 -4.59 1.86
C VAL A 81 4.58 -5.80 2.19
N LEU A 82 5.20 -6.92 2.56
CA LEU A 82 4.49 -8.08 3.12
C LEU A 82 3.70 -7.69 4.37
N ALA A 83 4.36 -7.00 5.30
CA ALA A 83 3.75 -6.51 6.54
C ALA A 83 2.52 -5.62 6.30
N GLU A 84 2.63 -4.68 5.37
CA GLU A 84 1.52 -3.82 4.97
C GLU A 84 0.38 -4.61 4.33
N TYR A 85 0.69 -5.53 3.43
CA TYR A 85 -0.31 -6.32 2.75
C TYR A 85 -1.09 -7.21 3.73
N GLU A 86 -0.40 -7.81 4.71
CA GLU A 86 -1.03 -8.56 5.79
C GLU A 86 -1.96 -7.67 6.65
N LEU A 87 -1.54 -6.44 6.99
CA LEU A 87 -2.38 -5.49 7.76
C LEU A 87 -3.60 -5.04 6.94
N THR A 88 -3.44 -4.84 5.64
CA THR A 88 -4.51 -4.50 4.72
C THR A 88 -5.54 -5.62 4.63
N LEU A 89 -5.10 -6.88 4.48
CA LEU A 89 -5.98 -8.05 4.49
C LEU A 89 -6.66 -8.25 5.84
N LEU A 90 -5.97 -7.97 6.95
CA LEU A 90 -6.53 -8.07 8.30
C LEU A 90 -7.75 -7.15 8.48
N ALA A 91 -7.83 -6.02 7.76
CA ALA A 91 -8.97 -5.10 7.81
C ALA A 91 -10.32 -5.75 7.40
N VAL A 92 -10.28 -6.87 6.67
CA VAL A 92 -11.47 -7.68 6.36
C VAL A 92 -12.12 -8.16 7.65
N ARG A 93 -11.31 -8.67 8.60
CA ARG A 93 -11.75 -9.24 9.88
C ARG A 93 -11.70 -8.25 11.04
N ARG A 94 -10.96 -7.15 10.92
CA ARG A 94 -10.84 -6.08 11.94
C ARG A 94 -11.35 -4.73 11.42
N PRO A 95 -12.60 -4.35 11.70
CA PRO A 95 -13.21 -3.13 11.18
C PRO A 95 -12.45 -1.83 11.50
N ALA A 96 -11.71 -1.79 12.62
CA ALA A 96 -10.92 -0.63 13.03
C ALA A 96 -9.86 -0.20 12.00
N LEU A 97 -9.35 -1.13 11.17
CA LEU A 97 -8.33 -0.85 10.15
C LEU A 97 -8.91 -0.34 8.83
N ARG A 98 -10.21 -0.53 8.59
CA ARG A 98 -10.86 -0.19 7.31
C ARG A 98 -10.74 1.29 6.92
N PRO A 99 -10.81 2.28 7.83
CA PRO A 99 -10.63 3.68 7.47
C PRO A 99 -9.27 3.96 6.83
N VAL A 100 -8.21 3.34 7.31
CA VAL A 100 -6.84 3.51 6.77
C VAL A 100 -6.75 2.91 5.38
N VAL A 101 -7.22 1.67 5.19
CA VAL A 101 -7.26 1.03 3.86
C VAL A 101 -8.11 1.83 2.87
N ARG A 102 -9.26 2.37 3.30
CA ARG A 102 -10.12 3.20 2.45
C ARG A 102 -9.43 4.49 2.01
N ARG A 103 -8.65 5.13 2.88
CA ARG A 103 -7.87 6.33 2.54
C ARG A 103 -6.82 6.01 1.47
N TYR A 104 -6.11 4.90 1.61
CA TYR A 104 -5.16 4.44 0.59
C TYR A 104 -5.84 4.16 -0.76
N LEU A 105 -6.93 3.39 -0.77
CA LEU A 105 -7.69 3.10 -1.99
C LEU A 105 -8.29 4.36 -2.63
N ALA A 106 -8.69 5.35 -1.84
CA ALA A 106 -9.16 6.63 -2.34
C ALA A 106 -8.04 7.40 -3.06
N ALA A 107 -6.82 7.46 -2.49
CA ALA A 107 -5.67 8.09 -3.13
C ALA A 107 -5.33 7.43 -4.48
N LEU A 108 -5.36 6.09 -4.55
CA LEU A 108 -5.19 5.36 -5.82
C LEU A 108 -6.28 5.69 -6.83
N THR A 109 -7.54 5.73 -6.37
CA THR A 109 -8.70 6.07 -7.21
C THR A 109 -8.57 7.48 -7.79
N GLU A 110 -8.22 8.46 -6.95
CA GLU A 110 -8.01 9.86 -7.35
C GLU A 110 -6.85 10.00 -8.34
N THR A 111 -5.79 9.21 -8.15
CA THR A 111 -4.65 9.17 -9.06
C THR A 111 -5.06 8.60 -10.43
N ALA A 112 -5.72 7.45 -10.44
CA ALA A 112 -6.20 6.82 -11.67
C ALA A 112 -7.23 7.67 -12.43
N ALA A 113 -8.11 8.38 -11.72
CA ALA A 113 -9.12 9.27 -12.31
C ALA A 113 -8.54 10.49 -13.05
N ARG A 114 -7.24 10.77 -12.92
CA ARG A 114 -6.55 11.79 -13.73
C ARG A 114 -6.31 11.34 -15.17
N CYS A 115 -6.26 10.02 -15.40
CA CYS A 115 -6.05 9.43 -16.73
C CYS A 115 -7.35 9.31 -17.52
N THR A 116 -8.47 9.03 -16.84
CA THR A 116 -9.73 8.70 -17.50
C THR A 116 -10.91 9.07 -16.60
N SER A 117 -12.01 9.48 -17.24
CA SER A 117 -13.29 9.72 -16.58
C SER A 117 -14.19 8.47 -16.52
N ASP A 118 -13.78 7.35 -17.13
CA ASP A 118 -14.51 6.09 -17.03
C ASP A 118 -14.35 5.46 -15.64
N PRO A 119 -15.42 5.41 -14.81
CA PRO A 119 -15.35 4.83 -13.48
C PRO A 119 -15.00 3.33 -13.49
N THR A 120 -15.27 2.63 -14.60
CA THR A 120 -14.93 1.21 -14.74
C THR A 120 -13.43 1.03 -14.93
N ALA A 121 -12.82 1.81 -15.82
CA ALA A 121 -11.37 1.84 -16.01
C ALA A 121 -10.63 2.22 -14.71
N VAL A 122 -11.11 3.25 -13.99
CA VAL A 122 -10.54 3.62 -12.69
C VAL A 122 -10.61 2.47 -11.69
N ARG A 123 -11.79 1.82 -11.57
CA ARG A 123 -11.98 0.67 -10.67
C ARG A 123 -11.09 -0.51 -11.06
N ALA A 124 -10.94 -0.77 -12.35
CA ALA A 124 -10.08 -1.82 -12.88
C ALA A 124 -8.61 -1.53 -12.60
N ALA A 125 -8.16 -0.28 -12.71
CA ALA A 125 -6.78 0.09 -12.42
C ALA A 125 -6.44 -0.12 -10.94
N VAL A 126 -7.31 0.30 -10.02
CA VAL A 126 -7.13 0.04 -8.58
C VAL A 126 -7.06 -1.47 -8.29
N ALA A 127 -7.96 -2.26 -8.89
CA ALA A 127 -7.94 -3.71 -8.73
C ALA A 127 -6.68 -4.37 -9.33
N ALA A 128 -6.18 -3.84 -10.45
CA ALA A 128 -4.96 -4.30 -11.09
C ALA A 128 -3.73 -3.99 -10.23
N VAL A 129 -3.66 -2.80 -9.63
CA VAL A 129 -2.60 -2.45 -8.66
C VAL A 129 -2.56 -3.47 -7.53
N ASP A 130 -3.69 -3.72 -6.85
CA ASP A 130 -3.76 -4.70 -5.75
C ASP A 130 -3.34 -6.12 -6.20
N GLY A 131 -3.76 -6.53 -7.40
CA GLY A 131 -3.46 -7.85 -7.95
C GLY A 131 -2.01 -8.03 -8.38
N LEU A 132 -1.43 -7.03 -9.06
CA LEU A 132 -0.03 -7.03 -9.48
C LEU A 132 0.91 -6.96 -8.28
N PHE A 133 0.52 -6.24 -7.24
CA PHE A 133 1.25 -6.20 -5.97
C PHE A 133 1.30 -7.58 -5.30
N LEU A 134 0.15 -8.26 -5.22
CA LEU A 134 0.08 -9.63 -4.72
C LEU A 134 0.92 -10.60 -5.57
N GLN A 135 0.88 -10.46 -6.90
CA GLN A 135 1.70 -11.28 -7.80
C GLN A 135 3.19 -11.04 -7.58
N GLY A 136 3.62 -9.78 -7.41
CA GLY A 136 5.01 -9.43 -7.11
C GLY A 136 5.49 -9.98 -5.76
N LEU A 137 4.61 -10.02 -4.76
CA LEU A 137 4.85 -10.65 -3.47
C LEU A 137 4.95 -12.19 -3.52
N LEU A 138 4.36 -12.82 -4.54
CA LEU A 138 4.37 -14.27 -4.73
C LEU A 138 5.46 -14.76 -5.68
N ASP A 139 5.88 -13.95 -6.66
CA ASP A 139 6.98 -14.27 -7.57
C ASP A 139 8.33 -13.84 -6.96
N GLU A 140 9.31 -14.74 -6.97
CA GLU A 140 10.69 -14.45 -6.54
C GLU A 140 11.39 -13.46 -7.49
N ARG A 141 10.91 -13.38 -8.74
CA ARG A 141 11.43 -12.44 -9.75
C ARG A 141 10.75 -11.07 -9.69
N GLY A 142 9.66 -10.94 -8.92
CA GLY A 142 8.79 -9.77 -8.92
C GLY A 142 8.04 -9.57 -10.26
N VAL A 143 7.19 -8.55 -10.31
CA VAL A 143 6.63 -8.05 -11.58
C VAL A 143 7.44 -6.84 -12.01
N SER A 144 7.90 -6.80 -13.26
CA SER A 144 8.71 -5.67 -13.72
C SER A 144 7.88 -4.38 -13.81
N THR A 145 8.52 -3.24 -13.57
CA THR A 145 7.89 -1.92 -13.74
C THR A 145 7.27 -1.75 -15.13
N GLN A 146 7.88 -2.32 -16.16
CA GLN A 146 7.36 -2.24 -17.53
C GLN A 146 6.06 -3.04 -17.69
N GLU A 147 6.00 -4.27 -17.18
CA GLU A 147 4.78 -5.09 -17.23
C GLU A 147 3.62 -4.43 -16.48
N ILE A 148 3.90 -3.85 -15.31
CA ILE A 148 2.88 -3.12 -14.54
C ILE A 148 2.37 -1.92 -15.33
N ARG A 149 3.28 -1.14 -15.93
CA ARG A 149 2.92 0.03 -16.75
C ARG A 149 2.08 -0.36 -17.96
N ASP A 150 2.43 -1.44 -18.65
CA ASP A 150 1.70 -1.91 -19.84
C ASP A 150 0.27 -2.32 -19.49
N VAL A 151 0.07 -3.02 -18.37
CA VAL A 151 -1.26 -3.38 -17.86
C VAL A 151 -2.06 -2.12 -17.51
N LEU A 152 -1.46 -1.17 -16.79
CA LEU A 152 -2.15 0.05 -16.38
C LEU A 152 -2.51 0.94 -17.58
N ASN A 153 -1.62 1.07 -18.57
CA ASN A 153 -1.90 1.77 -19.82
C ASN A 153 -3.06 1.14 -20.58
N HIS A 154 -3.07 -0.20 -20.67
CA HIS A 154 -4.14 -0.93 -21.33
C HIS A 154 -5.50 -0.66 -20.67
N ILE A 155 -5.54 -0.63 -19.33
CA ILE A 155 -6.79 -0.41 -18.57
C ILE A 155 -7.23 1.06 -18.62
N LEU A 156 -6.30 1.99 -18.39
CA LEU A 156 -6.61 3.41 -18.26
C LEU A 156 -6.82 4.11 -19.61
N GLY A 157 -6.41 3.48 -20.72
CA GLY A 157 -6.42 4.11 -22.04
C GLY A 157 -5.39 5.24 -22.19
N CYS A 158 -4.52 5.44 -21.19
CA CYS A 158 -3.42 6.38 -21.19
C CYS A 158 -2.34 5.88 -22.18
N GLY A 159 -2.52 6.16 -23.46
CA GLY A 159 -1.65 5.69 -24.55
C GLY A 159 -2.35 5.46 -25.89
N ALA A 160 -3.66 5.72 -26.01
CA ALA A 160 -4.43 5.52 -27.24
C ALA A 160 -4.71 6.82 -28.03
N ASP A 161 -3.97 7.90 -27.79
CA ASP A 161 -4.01 9.11 -28.63
C ASP A 161 -2.60 9.50 -29.08
N GLY A 162 -2.28 9.22 -30.35
CA GLY A 162 -1.16 9.85 -31.09
C GLY A 162 0.02 8.96 -31.43
#